data_AF-A0A7S9KPD2-F1
#
_entry.id   AF-A0A7S9KPD2-F1
#
_cell.length_a   1.000
_cell.length_b   1.000
_cell.length_c   1.000
_cell.angle_alpha   90.00
_cell.angle_beta   90.00
_cell.angle_gamma   90.00
#
_symmetry.space_group_name_H-M   'P 1'
#
loop_
_entity.id
_entity.type
_entity.pdbx_description
1 polymer ?
#
loop_
_entity_poly.entity_id
_entity_poly.type
_entity_poly.pdbx_seq_one_letter_code
_entity_poly.pdbx_strand_id
1 'polypeptide(L)'
;MGQEESTIVDDAVSPETLTERSLSAVADYIKNGGKKRIVVLTGAGISTAAGIPDFRSPKTGLYSNLARLNLPYAEAVFDISYFRQHPEPFYVLARELYPGKFHPTVSHAFIALLARKGLLQMLFTQNIDCLERRAGVPADKVVEAHGSFATQRCIECKTPFPDQEMRHHVLGGTVPRCKEPGCTGIVKPDIVFFGEALPSAFGENSHQAAMADVMLILGTSLTVYPFAGLPNMARPGKPRVLFNMERVGSLGGRADDVIELGSCDDGIRKLADELGWREELETYWRGLVGHDEAERQLQSAKERGEEVEDEVNKLAEGVESALKFEDSGSEYGSAFDSETEKPDAKDAASPRASIGAGAGEEELGAAKGSPTPADEVDEVKQSDETPKESRPSKLVEPEAPGKGTRIEHEKPPP
;
A
#
# COMPACT_ATOMS: atom_id res chain seq x y z
N MET A 1 -4.45 20.05 0.21
CA MET A 1 -4.34 18.67 -0.31
C MET A 1 -5.74 18.10 -0.26
N GLY A 2 -6.50 18.27 -1.34
CA GLY A 2 -7.89 17.81 -1.39
C GLY A 2 -7.92 16.29 -1.40
N GLN A 3 -8.73 15.69 -0.53
CA GLN A 3 -9.27 14.38 -0.81
C GLN A 3 -10.17 14.56 -2.02
N GLU A 4 -9.69 14.22 -3.22
CA GLU A 4 -10.60 14.07 -4.35
C GLU A 4 -11.58 12.96 -3.95
N GLU A 5 -12.86 13.31 -3.80
CA GLU A 5 -13.92 12.33 -3.60
C GLU A 5 -13.91 11.40 -4.81
N SER A 6 -13.45 10.17 -4.61
CA SER A 6 -13.44 9.15 -5.65
C SER A 6 -14.87 8.84 -6.04
N THR A 7 -15.36 9.45 -7.12
CA THR A 7 -16.64 9.08 -7.73
C THR A 7 -16.58 7.60 -8.10
N ILE A 8 -17.54 6.85 -7.58
CA ILE A 8 -17.72 5.44 -7.97
C ILE A 8 -18.18 5.47 -9.42
N VAL A 9 -17.60 4.61 -10.26
CA VAL A 9 -18.12 4.40 -11.60
C VAL A 9 -19.54 3.88 -11.47
N ASP A 10 -20.47 4.59 -12.08
CA ASP A 10 -21.87 4.17 -12.16
C ASP A 10 -21.94 2.73 -12.68
N ASP A 11 -22.71 1.87 -12.00
CA ASP A 11 -22.89 0.48 -12.38
C ASP A 11 -23.42 0.32 -13.82
N ALA A 12 -24.08 1.35 -14.36
CA ALA A 12 -24.52 1.40 -15.75
C ALA A 12 -23.36 1.48 -16.78
N VAL A 13 -22.18 1.94 -16.36
CA VAL A 13 -20.99 1.96 -17.24
C VAL A 13 -20.48 0.52 -17.35
N SER A 14 -20.41 -0.01 -18.56
CA SER A 14 -19.84 -1.36 -18.79
C SER A 14 -18.31 -1.34 -18.71
N PRO A 15 -17.65 -2.40 -18.23
CA PRO A 15 -16.19 -2.51 -18.30
C PRO A 15 -15.68 -2.52 -19.75
N GLU A 16 -14.45 -2.05 -19.98
CA GLU A 16 -13.88 -2.00 -21.33
C GLU A 16 -13.15 -3.30 -21.71
N THR A 17 -12.56 -3.97 -20.71
CA THR A 17 -11.69 -5.14 -20.90
C THR A 17 -12.22 -6.38 -20.20
N LEU A 18 -12.81 -6.23 -19.02
CA LEU A 18 -13.47 -7.32 -18.31
C LEU A 18 -14.87 -7.56 -18.87
N THR A 19 -15.39 -8.77 -18.72
CA THR A 19 -16.81 -9.06 -19.05
C THR A 19 -17.77 -8.44 -18.03
N GLU A 20 -17.33 -8.35 -16.78
CA GLU A 20 -18.05 -7.75 -15.65
C GLU A 20 -17.05 -7.37 -14.54
N ARG A 21 -17.47 -6.59 -13.54
CA ARG A 21 -16.62 -6.19 -12.40
C ARG A 21 -16.58 -7.28 -11.32
N SER A 22 -16.09 -8.47 -11.67
CA SER A 22 -16.02 -9.61 -10.76
C SER A 22 -14.63 -10.24 -10.72
N LEU A 23 -14.33 -10.95 -9.62
CA LEU A 23 -13.11 -11.76 -9.53
C LEU A 23 -13.08 -12.88 -10.58
N SER A 24 -14.24 -13.39 -10.99
CA SER A 24 -14.36 -14.40 -12.05
C SER A 24 -13.89 -13.84 -13.39
N ALA A 25 -14.36 -12.64 -13.76
CA ALA A 25 -13.93 -11.96 -14.98
C ALA A 25 -12.43 -11.61 -14.95
N VAL A 26 -11.89 -11.22 -13.78
CA VAL A 26 -10.45 -11.00 -13.60
C VAL A 26 -9.67 -12.30 -13.79
N ALA A 27 -10.12 -13.41 -13.19
CA ALA A 27 -9.47 -14.70 -13.31
C ALA A 27 -9.47 -15.18 -14.77
N ASP A 28 -10.59 -15.04 -15.47
CA ASP A 28 -10.69 -15.33 -16.89
C ASP A 28 -9.77 -14.45 -17.73
N TYR A 29 -9.66 -13.16 -17.41
CA TYR A 29 -8.70 -12.27 -18.06
C TYR A 29 -7.25 -12.71 -17.82
N ILE A 30 -6.91 -13.20 -16.62
CA ILE A 30 -5.57 -13.71 -16.29
C ILE A 30 -5.27 -15.02 -17.06
N LYS A 31 -6.26 -15.91 -17.17
CA LYS A 31 -6.14 -17.22 -17.86
C LYS A 31 -6.06 -17.07 -19.38
N ASN A 32 -6.76 -16.08 -19.96
CA ASN A 32 -6.97 -15.96 -21.40
C ASN A 32 -6.05 -14.91 -22.09
N GLY A 33 -5.75 -15.13 -23.37
CA GLY A 33 -5.05 -14.12 -24.19
C GLY A 33 -3.57 -13.93 -23.85
N GLY A 34 -2.88 -15.03 -23.55
CA GLY A 34 -1.44 -15.07 -23.28
C GLY A 34 -1.04 -14.63 -21.88
N LYS A 35 0.25 -14.81 -21.57
CA LYS A 35 0.81 -14.57 -20.25
C LYS A 35 0.70 -13.08 -19.86
N LYS A 36 0.02 -12.80 -18.74
CA LYS A 36 -0.15 -11.43 -18.20
C LYS A 36 1.01 -11.01 -17.32
N ARG A 37 1.34 -9.73 -17.35
CA ARG A 37 2.23 -9.07 -16.39
C ARG A 37 1.41 -8.56 -15.20
N ILE A 38 1.52 -9.24 -14.07
CA ILE A 38 0.82 -8.86 -12.84
C ILE A 38 1.75 -8.04 -11.96
N VAL A 39 1.36 -6.81 -11.65
CA VAL A 39 2.02 -5.98 -10.65
C VAL A 39 1.21 -6.04 -9.37
N VAL A 40 1.90 -6.29 -8.25
CA VAL A 40 1.25 -6.38 -6.93
C VAL A 40 1.75 -5.22 -6.07
N LEU A 41 0.82 -4.52 -5.42
CA LEU A 41 1.09 -3.46 -4.46
C LEU A 41 0.57 -3.91 -3.09
N THR A 42 1.43 -3.92 -2.07
CA THR A 42 1.05 -4.39 -0.73
C THR A 42 1.30 -3.35 0.35
N GLY A 43 0.52 -3.44 1.43
CA GLY A 43 0.74 -2.72 2.67
C GLY A 43 0.48 -3.62 3.88
N ALA A 44 0.40 -3.00 5.07
CA ALA A 44 0.41 -3.74 6.34
C ALA A 44 -0.79 -4.70 6.50
N GLY A 45 -1.89 -4.47 5.79
CA GLY A 45 -3.10 -5.29 5.86
C GLY A 45 -2.85 -6.77 5.53
N ILE A 46 -1.91 -7.08 4.62
CA ILE A 46 -1.59 -8.48 4.27
C ILE A 46 -0.86 -9.24 5.38
N SER A 47 -0.29 -8.54 6.36
CA SER A 47 0.49 -9.10 7.46
C SER A 47 -0.30 -9.19 8.78
N THR A 48 -1.53 -8.68 8.81
CA THR A 48 -2.39 -8.69 10.02
C THR A 48 -2.69 -10.10 10.52
N ALA A 49 -2.97 -11.04 9.61
CA ALA A 49 -3.20 -12.44 9.96
C ALA A 49 -1.94 -13.15 10.52
N ALA A 50 -0.75 -12.65 10.18
CA ALA A 50 0.49 -13.14 10.76
C ALA A 50 0.68 -12.71 12.23
N GLY A 51 -0.20 -11.84 12.77
CA GLY A 51 -0.08 -11.27 14.11
C GLY A 51 0.80 -10.02 14.17
N ILE A 52 1.19 -9.47 13.01
CA ILE A 52 1.85 -8.17 12.94
C ILE A 52 0.75 -7.11 12.97
N PRO A 53 0.68 -6.26 14.00
CA PRO A 53 -0.29 -5.17 14.00
C PRO A 53 0.01 -4.26 12.82
N ASP A 54 -1.04 -3.78 12.15
CA ASP A 54 -0.85 -2.70 11.21
C ASP A 54 -0.44 -1.42 11.95
N PHE A 55 -0.18 -0.33 11.24
CA PHE A 55 0.21 0.91 11.91
C PHE A 55 -0.99 1.62 12.54
N ARG A 56 -2.15 1.59 11.88
CA ARG A 56 -3.22 2.59 12.06
C ARG A 56 -4.54 2.05 12.60
N SER A 57 -4.73 0.74 12.68
CA SER A 57 -5.99 0.17 13.17
C SER A 57 -6.27 0.66 14.58
N PRO A 58 -7.51 1.10 14.87
CA PRO A 58 -7.91 1.44 16.22
C PRO A 58 -7.68 0.26 17.17
N LYS A 59 -7.19 0.54 18.39
CA LYS A 59 -6.93 -0.42 19.48
C LYS A 59 -5.81 -1.44 19.24
N THR A 60 -5.69 -2.02 18.04
CA THR A 60 -4.73 -3.09 17.72
C THR A 60 -3.49 -2.58 16.99
N GLY A 61 -3.57 -1.44 16.31
CA GLY A 61 -2.48 -0.86 15.54
C GLY A 61 -1.30 -0.45 16.40
N LEU A 62 -0.11 -0.48 15.81
CA LEU A 62 1.14 -0.20 16.49
C LEU A 62 1.14 1.15 17.21
N TYR A 63 0.57 2.18 16.59
CA TYR A 63 0.45 3.52 17.16
C TYR A 63 -0.37 3.58 18.45
N SER A 64 -1.42 2.76 18.58
CA SER A 64 -2.20 2.66 19.83
C SER A 64 -1.35 2.09 20.97
N ASN A 65 -0.51 1.10 20.66
CA ASN A 65 0.38 0.43 21.61
C ASN A 65 1.61 1.27 22.01
N LEU A 66 1.88 2.35 21.26
CA LEU A 66 3.01 3.27 21.49
C LEU A 66 2.67 4.42 22.43
N ALA A 67 1.41 4.58 22.87
CA ALA A 67 0.99 5.61 23.81
C ALA A 67 1.84 5.64 25.12
N ARG A 68 2.36 4.47 25.53
CA ARG A 68 3.29 4.31 26.67
C ARG A 68 4.66 5.00 26.51
N LEU A 69 5.05 5.35 25.28
CA LEU A 69 6.37 5.94 24.99
C LEU A 69 6.37 7.49 25.05
N ASN A 70 5.25 8.11 25.44
CA ASN A 70 5.11 9.57 25.59
C ASN A 70 5.59 10.36 24.36
N LEU A 71 5.23 9.87 23.17
CA LEU A 71 5.58 10.48 21.89
C LEU A 71 4.71 11.72 21.64
N PRO A 72 5.23 12.75 20.93
CA PRO A 72 4.44 13.95 20.60
C PRO A 72 3.26 13.64 19.66
N TYR A 73 3.41 12.64 18.81
CA TYR A 73 2.41 12.04 17.94
C TYR A 73 2.88 10.62 17.59
N ALA A 74 1.99 9.73 17.15
CA ALA A 74 2.31 8.30 17.10
C ALA A 74 3.35 7.95 16.02
N GLU A 75 3.34 8.67 14.90
CA GLU A 75 4.30 8.52 13.79
C GLU A 75 5.72 8.99 14.15
N ALA A 76 5.91 9.72 15.24
CA ALA A 76 7.18 10.34 15.59
C ALA A 76 8.32 9.31 15.74
N VAL A 77 8.02 8.08 16.16
CA VAL A 77 9.01 7.00 16.26
C VAL A 77 9.64 6.63 14.92
N PHE A 78 8.96 6.93 13.81
CA PHE A 78 9.44 6.74 12.44
C PHE A 78 9.73 8.07 11.74
N ASP A 79 9.85 9.19 12.45
CA ASP A 79 10.28 10.47 11.87
C ASP A 79 11.80 10.63 12.01
N ILE A 80 12.50 10.94 10.92
CA ILE A 80 13.98 11.00 10.94
C ILE A 80 14.52 12.15 11.80
N SER A 81 13.79 13.27 11.88
CA SER A 81 14.17 14.43 12.69
C SER A 81 13.98 14.15 14.18
N TYR A 82 12.92 13.42 14.52
CA TYR A 82 12.70 12.93 15.88
C TYR A 82 13.74 11.88 16.26
N PHE A 83 13.99 10.88 15.42
CA PHE A 83 14.98 9.82 15.65
C PHE A 83 16.39 10.34 15.91
N ARG A 84 16.79 11.44 15.24
CA ARG A 84 18.08 12.09 15.47
C ARG A 84 18.24 12.65 16.89
N GLN A 85 17.14 13.07 17.51
CA GLN A 85 17.12 13.68 18.84
C GLN A 85 16.82 12.65 19.94
N HIS A 86 15.91 11.72 19.64
CA HIS A 86 15.38 10.71 20.55
C HIS A 86 15.31 9.33 19.85
N PRO A 87 16.46 8.66 19.65
CA PRO A 87 16.51 7.34 19.00
C PRO A 87 16.01 6.19 19.88
N GLU A 88 15.97 6.36 21.20
CA GLU A 88 15.67 5.30 22.17
C GLU A 88 14.27 4.67 21.97
N PRO A 89 13.18 5.44 21.77
CA PRO A 89 11.85 4.87 21.53
C PRO A 89 11.81 3.91 20.34
N PHE A 90 12.52 4.23 19.26
CA PHE A 90 12.61 3.32 18.11
C PHE A 90 13.29 2.01 18.49
N TYR A 91 14.38 2.03 19.28
CA TYR A 91 15.09 0.80 19.65
C TYR A 91 14.34 -0.06 20.65
N VAL A 92 13.49 0.53 21.49
CA VAL A 92 12.53 -0.21 22.32
C VAL A 92 11.53 -0.97 21.43
N LEU A 93 11.01 -0.29 20.40
CA LEU A 93 10.06 -0.85 19.44
C LEU A 93 10.70 -1.88 18.49
N ALA A 94 11.91 -1.61 17.99
CA ALA A 94 12.62 -2.46 17.04
C ALA A 94 12.83 -3.88 17.58
N ARG A 95 12.94 -4.03 18.91
CA ARG A 95 13.01 -5.33 19.58
C ARG A 95 11.72 -6.15 19.44
N GLU A 96 10.57 -5.48 19.45
CA GLU A 96 9.27 -6.12 19.26
C GLU A 96 9.10 -6.53 17.79
N LEU A 97 9.51 -5.67 16.85
CA LEU A 97 9.39 -5.85 15.40
C LEU A 97 10.49 -6.71 14.76
N TYR A 98 11.53 -7.09 15.51
CA TYR A 98 12.69 -7.75 14.91
C TYR A 98 12.31 -9.06 14.19
N PRO A 99 12.82 -9.31 12.97
CA PRO A 99 12.42 -10.46 12.16
C PRO A 99 12.60 -11.82 12.86
N GLY A 100 11.71 -12.76 12.53
CA GLY A 100 11.82 -14.18 12.90
C GLY A 100 10.68 -14.75 13.74
N LYS A 101 9.73 -13.93 14.21
CA LYS A 101 8.59 -14.40 15.03
C LYS A 101 7.33 -14.72 14.22
N PHE A 102 7.12 -13.98 13.13
CA PHE A 102 5.91 -14.04 12.33
C PHE A 102 6.06 -15.05 11.20
N HIS A 103 4.99 -15.38 10.46
CA HIS A 103 5.07 -16.25 9.29
C HIS A 103 4.26 -15.67 8.15
N PRO A 104 4.61 -15.96 6.88
CA PRO A 104 3.84 -15.50 5.73
C PRO A 104 2.36 -15.88 5.81
N THR A 105 1.48 -15.01 5.31
CA THR A 105 0.04 -15.28 5.21
C THR A 105 -0.32 -15.92 3.86
N VAL A 106 -1.60 -16.23 3.64
CA VAL A 106 -2.09 -16.72 2.35
C VAL A 106 -1.83 -15.72 1.23
N SER A 107 -2.02 -14.42 1.51
CA SER A 107 -1.73 -13.35 0.56
C SER A 107 -0.26 -13.37 0.10
N HIS A 108 0.69 -13.57 1.02
CA HIS A 108 2.11 -13.70 0.69
C HIS A 108 2.40 -14.94 -0.16
N ALA A 109 1.81 -16.07 0.23
CA ALA A 109 1.96 -17.34 -0.50
C ALA A 109 1.43 -17.25 -1.93
N PHE A 110 0.32 -16.53 -2.15
CA PHE A 110 -0.23 -16.27 -3.48
C PHE A 110 0.72 -15.44 -4.36
N ILE A 111 1.36 -14.40 -3.81
CA ILE A 111 2.34 -13.60 -4.56
C ILE A 111 3.54 -14.45 -4.99
N ALA A 112 4.02 -15.32 -4.11
CA ALA A 112 5.07 -16.28 -4.46
C ALA A 112 4.59 -17.30 -5.51
N LEU A 113 3.33 -17.72 -5.46
CA LEU A 113 2.73 -18.58 -6.47
C LEU A 113 2.64 -17.90 -7.85
N LEU A 114 2.28 -16.61 -7.90
CA LEU A 114 2.34 -15.80 -9.12
C LEU A 114 3.75 -15.79 -9.72
N ALA A 115 4.78 -15.64 -8.89
CA ALA A 115 6.17 -15.68 -9.34
C ALA A 115 6.54 -17.06 -9.91
N ARG A 116 6.14 -18.16 -9.25
CA ARG A 116 6.38 -19.54 -9.70
C ARG A 116 5.69 -19.85 -11.03
N LYS A 117 4.48 -19.33 -11.24
CA LYS A 117 3.76 -19.41 -12.52
C LYS A 117 4.28 -18.40 -13.56
N GLY A 118 5.27 -17.59 -13.18
CA GLY A 118 5.92 -16.60 -14.02
C GLY A 118 5.08 -15.36 -14.31
N LEU A 119 3.92 -15.19 -13.67
CA LEU A 119 2.97 -14.09 -13.92
C LEU A 119 3.35 -12.81 -13.17
N LEU A 120 4.15 -12.90 -12.10
CA LEU A 120 4.59 -11.74 -11.33
C LEU A 120 5.59 -10.89 -12.14
N GLN A 121 5.18 -9.68 -12.48
CA GLN A 121 6.05 -8.67 -13.09
C GLN A 121 6.94 -8.02 -12.03
N MET A 122 6.30 -7.46 -11.00
CA MET A 122 6.95 -6.79 -9.88
C MET A 122 6.01 -6.74 -8.67
N LEU A 123 6.56 -6.92 -7.48
CA LEU A 123 5.91 -6.65 -6.20
C LEU A 123 6.49 -5.37 -5.61
N PHE A 124 5.64 -4.39 -5.31
CA PHE A 124 5.98 -3.24 -4.51
C PHE A 124 5.35 -3.39 -3.13
N THR A 125 6.16 -3.42 -2.08
CA THR A 125 5.66 -3.54 -0.71
C THR A 125 6.03 -2.30 0.11
N GLN A 126 5.07 -1.81 0.90
CA GLN A 126 5.31 -0.82 1.96
C GLN A 126 5.74 -1.46 3.27
N ASN A 127 5.68 -2.79 3.36
CA ASN A 127 6.00 -3.52 4.58
C ASN A 127 7.51 -3.65 4.75
N ILE A 128 7.92 -3.78 6.00
CA ILE A 128 9.32 -3.89 6.43
C ILE A 128 9.60 -5.26 7.08
N ASP A 129 8.58 -6.12 7.16
CA ASP A 129 8.58 -7.40 7.89
C ASP A 129 9.30 -8.55 7.18
N CYS A 130 9.65 -8.36 5.90
CA CYS A 130 10.35 -9.31 5.03
C CYS A 130 9.56 -10.62 4.78
N LEU A 131 8.25 -10.66 5.02
CA LEU A 131 7.45 -11.87 4.85
C LEU A 131 7.31 -12.28 3.38
N GLU A 132 7.42 -11.35 2.43
CA GLU A 132 7.40 -11.61 1.00
C GLU A 132 8.61 -12.45 0.57
N ARG A 133 9.80 -12.11 1.07
CA ARG A 133 11.03 -12.90 0.84
C ARG A 133 10.90 -14.30 1.45
N ARG A 134 10.34 -14.39 2.65
CA ARG A 134 10.12 -15.67 3.35
C ARG A 134 9.07 -16.55 2.68
N ALA A 135 8.09 -15.95 2.02
CA ALA A 135 7.15 -16.68 1.17
C ALA A 135 7.79 -17.23 -0.11
N GLY A 136 9.02 -16.82 -0.43
CA GLY A 136 9.77 -17.29 -1.59
C GLY A 136 9.56 -16.43 -2.84
N VAL A 137 9.17 -15.16 -2.70
CA VAL A 137 9.18 -14.23 -3.84
C VAL A 137 10.64 -13.94 -4.23
N PRO A 138 11.01 -14.07 -5.52
CA PRO A 138 12.38 -13.80 -5.98
C PRO A 138 12.84 -12.37 -5.68
N ALA A 139 14.08 -12.20 -5.24
CA ALA A 139 14.61 -10.90 -4.82
C ALA A 139 14.62 -9.84 -5.93
N ASP A 140 14.78 -10.25 -7.19
CA ASP A 140 14.71 -9.38 -8.38
C ASP A 140 13.28 -8.95 -8.74
N LYS A 141 12.28 -9.48 -8.04
CA LYS A 141 10.86 -9.17 -8.22
C LYS A 141 10.25 -8.38 -7.07
N VAL A 142 11.04 -8.01 -6.06
CA VAL A 142 10.57 -7.28 -4.87
C VAL A 142 11.21 -5.91 -4.78
N VAL A 143 10.36 -4.89 -4.69
CA VAL A 143 10.74 -3.52 -4.33
C VAL A 143 10.17 -3.23 -2.94
N GLU A 144 11.07 -3.23 -1.96
CA GLU A 144 10.78 -2.82 -0.57
C GLU A 144 10.77 -1.28 -0.51
N ALA A 145 9.62 -0.67 -0.81
CA ALA A 145 9.49 0.77 -0.98
C ALA A 145 9.83 1.55 0.29
N HIS A 146 9.55 0.98 1.46
CA HIS A 146 9.92 1.54 2.75
C HIS A 146 11.14 0.86 3.37
N GLY A 147 11.93 0.16 2.56
CA GLY A 147 13.11 -0.57 3.01
C GLY A 147 12.77 -1.77 3.88
N SER A 148 13.74 -2.25 4.66
CA SER A 148 13.56 -3.46 5.48
C SER A 148 14.56 -3.55 6.63
N PHE A 149 14.32 -4.50 7.55
CA PHE A 149 15.26 -4.86 8.61
C PHE A 149 16.44 -5.73 8.13
N ALA A 150 16.57 -5.97 6.82
CA ALA A 150 17.56 -6.90 6.27
C ALA A 150 19.01 -6.36 6.35
N THR A 151 19.18 -5.04 6.28
CA THR A 151 20.48 -4.36 6.37
C THR A 151 20.37 -3.11 7.23
N GLN A 152 21.51 -2.54 7.64
CA GLN A 152 21.57 -1.32 8.44
C GLN A 152 22.75 -0.43 8.06
N ARG A 153 22.56 0.88 8.19
CA ARG A 153 23.56 1.90 7.84
C ARG A 153 23.55 3.07 8.80
N CYS A 154 24.68 3.77 8.89
CA CYS A 154 24.75 5.07 9.54
C CYS A 154 23.84 6.09 8.83
N ILE A 155 23.07 6.86 9.58
CA ILE A 155 22.19 7.88 8.99
C ILE A 155 22.94 9.03 8.32
N GLU A 156 24.21 9.27 8.70
CA GLU A 156 25.06 10.36 8.20
C GLU A 156 25.93 9.91 7.02
N CYS A 157 26.92 9.05 7.27
CA CYS A 157 27.89 8.64 6.25
C CYS A 157 27.44 7.46 5.38
N LYS A 158 26.27 6.87 5.68
CA LYS A 158 25.70 5.71 4.97
C LYS A 158 26.56 4.44 5.02
N THR A 159 27.62 4.40 5.84
CA THR A 159 28.43 3.19 6.03
C THR A 159 27.57 2.04 6.56
N PRO A 160 27.64 0.84 5.94
CA PRO A 160 27.01 -0.37 6.46
C PRO A 160 27.47 -0.71 7.87
N PHE A 161 26.54 -1.20 8.68
CA PHE A 161 26.84 -1.67 10.03
C PHE A 161 26.65 -3.20 10.11
N PRO A 162 27.47 -3.94 10.87
CA PRO A 162 27.37 -5.40 10.91
C PRO A 162 26.08 -5.95 11.54
N ASP A 163 25.47 -6.97 10.93
CA ASP A 163 24.19 -7.57 11.37
C ASP A 163 24.21 -8.07 12.81
N GLN A 164 25.27 -8.81 13.18
CA GLN A 164 25.40 -9.41 14.52
C GLN A 164 25.42 -8.34 15.62
N GLU A 165 26.05 -7.21 15.34
CA GLU A 165 26.14 -6.10 16.28
C GLU A 165 24.83 -5.34 16.36
N MET A 166 24.17 -5.11 15.22
CA MET A 166 22.84 -4.50 15.20
C MET A 166 21.86 -5.33 16.01
N ARG A 167 21.91 -6.67 15.85
CA ARG A 167 21.10 -7.60 16.65
C ARG A 167 21.36 -7.44 18.15
N HIS A 168 22.63 -7.32 18.58
CA HIS A 168 22.97 -7.10 19.98
C HIS A 168 22.37 -5.78 20.51
N HIS A 169 22.49 -4.71 19.73
CA HIS A 169 21.93 -3.41 20.09
C HIS A 169 20.40 -3.43 20.20
N VAL A 170 19.71 -4.00 19.21
CA VAL A 170 18.25 -4.09 19.21
C VAL A 170 17.74 -4.96 20.36
N LEU A 171 18.34 -6.13 20.59
CA LEU A 171 17.93 -7.00 21.70
C LEU A 171 18.23 -6.38 23.07
N GLY A 172 19.32 -5.63 23.18
CA GLY A 172 19.69 -4.90 24.38
C GLY A 172 18.96 -3.57 24.57
N GLY A 173 18.17 -3.10 23.60
CA GLY A 173 17.50 -1.79 23.64
C GLY A 173 18.49 -0.61 23.70
N THR A 174 19.67 -0.76 23.08
CA THR A 174 20.72 0.27 23.08
C THR A 174 20.89 0.87 21.69
N VAL A 175 21.29 2.15 21.64
CA VAL A 175 21.41 2.90 20.39
C VAL A 175 22.80 2.66 19.77
N PRO A 176 22.89 2.06 18.57
CA PRO A 176 24.14 1.83 17.87
C PRO A 176 24.70 3.14 17.29
N ARG A 177 26.02 3.30 17.39
CA ARG A 177 26.76 4.43 16.81
C ARG A 177 27.64 3.98 15.67
N CYS A 178 27.89 4.90 14.74
CA CYS A 178 28.76 4.65 13.61
C CYS A 178 30.19 4.31 14.08
N LYS A 179 30.82 3.37 13.37
CA LYS A 179 32.19 2.94 13.64
C LYS A 179 33.22 3.66 12.80
N GLU A 180 32.79 4.43 11.81
CA GLU A 180 33.71 5.19 10.97
C GLU A 180 34.42 6.28 11.77
N PRO A 181 35.76 6.34 11.71
CA PRO A 181 36.52 7.38 12.38
C PRO A 181 36.03 8.79 12.01
N GLY A 182 35.70 9.60 13.02
CA GLY A 182 35.20 10.96 12.83
C GLY A 182 33.70 11.07 12.55
N CYS A 183 32.96 9.97 12.40
CA CYS A 183 31.51 9.99 12.30
C CYS A 183 30.86 9.79 13.67
N THR A 184 30.02 10.74 14.10
CA THR A 184 29.24 10.63 15.36
C THR A 184 27.81 10.17 15.12
N GLY A 185 27.50 9.74 13.90
CA GLY A 185 26.15 9.39 13.48
C GLY A 185 25.58 8.17 14.20
N ILE A 186 24.25 8.13 14.31
CA ILE A 186 23.51 6.97 14.79
C ILE A 186 23.31 6.00 13.62
N VAL A 187 23.25 4.71 13.91
CA VAL A 187 22.93 3.68 12.93
C VAL A 187 21.47 3.32 13.06
N LYS A 188 20.80 2.94 11.96
CA LYS A 188 19.48 2.31 11.99
C LYS A 188 19.37 1.23 10.90
N PRO A 189 18.44 0.27 11.05
CA PRO A 189 18.03 -0.56 9.92
C PRO A 189 17.63 0.29 8.72
N ASP A 190 17.81 -0.24 7.52
CA ASP A 190 17.50 0.42 6.25
C ASP A 190 15.99 0.46 5.98
N ILE A 191 15.23 0.93 6.97
CA ILE A 191 13.82 1.28 6.90
C ILE A 191 13.71 2.76 6.61
N VAL A 192 12.82 3.15 5.71
CA VAL A 192 12.56 4.55 5.37
C VAL A 192 11.73 5.19 6.47
N PHE A 193 12.26 6.25 7.07
CA PHE A 193 11.54 7.08 8.02
C PHE A 193 10.83 8.23 7.28
N PHE A 194 9.80 8.81 7.88
CA PHE A 194 9.23 10.08 7.41
C PHE A 194 10.33 11.14 7.34
N GLY A 195 10.39 11.84 6.21
CA GLY A 195 11.45 12.81 5.89
C GLY A 195 12.65 12.21 5.15
N GLU A 196 12.74 10.88 4.98
CA GLU A 196 13.75 10.24 4.14
C GLU A 196 13.26 9.98 2.71
N ALA A 197 14.20 9.96 1.76
CA ALA A 197 13.93 9.49 0.41
C ALA A 197 13.72 7.97 0.39
N LEU A 198 12.82 7.50 -0.48
CA LEU A 198 12.67 6.07 -0.74
C LEU A 198 13.95 5.51 -1.40
N PRO A 199 14.18 4.18 -1.32
CA PRO A 199 15.32 3.54 -1.96
C PRO A 199 15.32 3.78 -3.47
N SER A 200 16.51 3.88 -4.09
CA SER A 200 16.62 4.13 -5.54
C SER A 200 15.88 3.08 -6.37
N ALA A 201 15.86 1.83 -5.89
CA ALA A 201 15.10 0.72 -6.46
C ALA A 201 13.63 1.06 -6.70
N PHE A 202 13.00 1.89 -5.85
CA PHE A 202 11.62 2.35 -6.07
C PHE A 202 11.52 3.21 -7.34
N GLY A 203 12.38 4.22 -7.48
CA GLY A 203 12.40 5.10 -8.66
C GLY A 203 12.74 4.32 -9.93
N GLU A 204 13.79 3.50 -9.87
CA GLU A 204 14.28 2.67 -10.98
C GLU A 204 13.21 1.70 -11.49
N ASN A 205 12.37 1.15 -10.61
CA ASN A 205 11.37 0.15 -10.99
C ASN A 205 9.95 0.68 -11.11
N SER A 206 9.64 1.91 -10.68
CA SER A 206 8.27 2.47 -10.71
C SER A 206 7.57 2.35 -12.07
N HIS A 207 8.32 2.47 -13.17
CA HIS A 207 7.80 2.30 -14.54
C HIS A 207 7.17 0.92 -14.79
N GLN A 208 7.54 -0.11 -14.03
CA GLN A 208 6.95 -1.45 -14.10
C GLN A 208 5.45 -1.43 -13.78
N ALA A 209 4.98 -0.50 -12.94
CA ALA A 209 3.56 -0.32 -12.67
C ALA A 209 2.76 0.04 -13.93
N ALA A 210 3.34 0.81 -14.86
CA ALA A 210 2.71 1.15 -16.14
C ALA A 210 2.69 -0.03 -17.12
N MET A 211 3.60 -1.00 -16.95
CA MET A 211 3.68 -2.21 -17.77
C MET A 211 2.65 -3.28 -17.36
N ALA A 212 1.93 -3.09 -16.25
CA ALA A 212 0.93 -4.02 -15.77
C ALA A 212 -0.15 -4.29 -16.83
N ASP A 213 -0.55 -5.55 -16.92
CA ASP A 213 -1.80 -5.95 -17.58
C ASP A 213 -2.91 -6.13 -16.54
N VAL A 214 -2.56 -6.48 -15.30
CA VAL A 214 -3.43 -6.50 -14.13
C VAL A 214 -2.64 -5.94 -12.95
N MET A 215 -3.26 -5.08 -12.15
CA MET A 215 -2.68 -4.60 -10.90
C MET A 215 -3.49 -5.11 -9.71
N LEU A 216 -2.85 -5.81 -8.78
CA LEU A 216 -3.46 -6.26 -7.54
C LEU A 216 -2.99 -5.35 -6.40
N ILE A 217 -3.91 -4.72 -5.68
CA ILE A 217 -3.64 -3.82 -4.57
C ILE A 217 -4.19 -4.47 -3.30
N LEU A 218 -3.32 -4.84 -2.37
CA LEU A 218 -3.69 -5.63 -1.19
C LEU A 218 -3.32 -4.88 0.10
N GLY A 219 -4.29 -4.71 0.99
CA GLY A 219 -4.03 -4.36 2.39
C GLY A 219 -3.30 -3.03 2.61
N THR A 220 -3.65 -1.97 1.88
CA THR A 220 -2.98 -0.66 1.96
C THR A 220 -3.98 0.48 2.01
N SER A 221 -3.67 1.54 2.77
CA SER A 221 -4.48 2.77 2.80
C SER A 221 -4.22 3.71 1.61
N LEU A 222 -3.13 3.50 0.86
CA LEU A 222 -2.70 4.37 -0.25
C LEU A 222 -2.62 5.87 0.14
N THR A 223 -2.11 6.15 1.33
CA THR A 223 -2.00 7.53 1.84
C THR A 223 -0.56 8.07 1.81
N VAL A 224 0.44 7.19 1.67
CA VAL A 224 1.85 7.57 1.71
C VAL A 224 2.39 7.70 0.29
N TYR A 225 2.79 8.91 -0.08
CA TYR A 225 3.44 9.19 -1.36
C TYR A 225 4.95 8.97 -1.27
N PRO A 226 5.60 8.54 -2.36
CA PRO A 226 5.08 8.38 -3.73
C PRO A 226 4.35 7.05 -4.01
N PHE A 227 4.32 6.10 -3.06
CA PHE A 227 3.73 4.77 -3.27
C PHE A 227 2.24 4.83 -3.69
N ALA A 228 1.46 5.71 -3.05
CA ALA A 228 0.06 5.95 -3.35
C ALA A 228 -0.23 6.33 -4.82
N GLY A 229 0.78 6.81 -5.56
CA GLY A 229 0.65 7.14 -6.98
C GLY A 229 0.76 5.95 -7.93
N LEU A 230 1.31 4.80 -7.50
CA LEU A 230 1.52 3.63 -8.38
C LEU A 230 0.23 3.10 -9.02
N PRO A 231 -0.93 3.01 -8.33
CA PRO A 231 -2.18 2.61 -8.96
C PRO A 231 -2.64 3.47 -10.12
N ASN A 232 -2.22 4.74 -10.16
CA ASN A 232 -2.60 5.66 -11.24
C ASN A 232 -1.75 5.46 -12.50
N MET A 233 -0.59 4.81 -12.38
CA MET A 233 0.30 4.50 -13.50
C MET A 233 -0.24 3.35 -14.38
N ALA A 234 -1.17 2.55 -13.87
CA ALA A 234 -1.84 1.51 -14.66
C ALA A 234 -2.51 2.14 -15.90
N ARG A 235 -2.29 1.54 -17.07
CA ARG A 235 -2.85 2.04 -18.35
C ARG A 235 -4.39 2.00 -18.33
N PRO A 236 -5.08 2.89 -19.08
CA PRO A 236 -6.52 2.78 -19.30
C PRO A 236 -6.93 1.40 -19.82
N GLY A 237 -8.11 0.92 -19.43
CA GLY A 237 -8.61 -0.42 -19.73
C GLY A 237 -7.85 -1.57 -19.05
N LYS A 238 -6.79 -1.32 -18.26
CA LYS A 238 -6.13 -2.39 -17.49
C LYS A 238 -6.79 -2.55 -16.11
N PRO A 239 -7.24 -3.77 -15.76
CA PRO A 239 -7.89 -4.01 -14.48
C PRO A 239 -7.01 -3.65 -13.29
N ARG A 240 -7.61 -2.97 -12.31
CA ARG A 240 -7.04 -2.79 -10.96
C ARG A 240 -7.97 -3.47 -9.97
N VAL A 241 -7.42 -4.34 -9.14
CA VAL A 241 -8.20 -5.15 -8.20
C VAL A 241 -7.78 -4.80 -6.79
N LEU A 242 -8.69 -4.28 -5.99
CA LEU A 242 -8.47 -3.95 -4.59
C LEU A 242 -8.92 -5.11 -3.71
N PHE A 243 -8.04 -5.59 -2.83
CA PHE A 243 -8.35 -6.47 -1.70
C PHE A 243 -8.04 -5.71 -0.42
N ASN A 244 -9.08 -5.22 0.28
CA ASN A 244 -8.87 -4.40 1.47
C ASN A 244 -10.12 -4.34 2.35
N MET A 245 -9.96 -3.96 3.62
CA MET A 245 -11.11 -3.77 4.52
C MET A 245 -12.01 -2.60 4.09
N GLU A 246 -11.40 -1.58 3.47
CA GLU A 246 -12.06 -0.35 3.06
C GLU A 246 -11.64 0.07 1.65
N ARG A 247 -12.49 0.85 0.98
CA ARG A 247 -12.13 1.48 -0.29
C ARG A 247 -11.11 2.58 -0.05
N VAL A 248 -10.07 2.63 -0.90
CA VAL A 248 -8.94 3.55 -0.73
C VAL A 248 -8.51 4.19 -2.05
N GLY A 249 -7.96 5.40 -1.95
CA GLY A 249 -7.50 6.16 -3.12
C GLY A 249 -8.56 6.30 -4.20
N SER A 250 -8.13 6.29 -5.47
CA SER A 250 -8.99 6.41 -6.66
C SER A 250 -9.59 5.08 -7.15
N LEU A 251 -9.49 4.00 -6.37
CA LEU A 251 -9.91 2.66 -6.79
C LEU A 251 -11.44 2.57 -6.82
N GLY A 252 -12.01 1.95 -7.84
CA GLY A 252 -13.45 1.92 -8.12
C GLY A 252 -13.92 3.10 -8.99
N GLY A 253 -12.98 3.97 -9.39
CA GLY A 253 -13.21 5.10 -10.29
C GLY A 253 -12.97 4.79 -11.77
N ARG A 254 -12.51 3.59 -12.13
CA ARG A 254 -12.35 3.15 -13.54
C ARG A 254 -13.29 2.01 -13.90
N ALA A 255 -13.63 1.91 -15.18
CA ALA A 255 -14.60 0.93 -15.69
C ALA A 255 -14.23 -0.52 -15.38
N ASP A 256 -12.93 -0.85 -15.37
CA ASP A 256 -12.38 -2.19 -15.09
C ASP A 256 -11.80 -2.35 -13.67
N ASP A 257 -12.09 -1.41 -12.75
CA ASP A 257 -11.73 -1.61 -11.35
C ASP A 257 -12.65 -2.65 -10.70
N VAL A 258 -12.07 -3.55 -9.91
CA VAL A 258 -12.80 -4.55 -9.11
C VAL A 258 -12.43 -4.36 -7.65
N ILE A 259 -13.44 -4.28 -6.78
CA ILE A 259 -13.28 -4.00 -5.36
C ILE A 259 -13.77 -5.20 -4.55
N GLU A 260 -12.85 -5.93 -3.94
CA GLU A 260 -13.11 -7.03 -3.02
C GLU A 260 -12.87 -6.54 -1.58
N LEU A 261 -13.96 -6.21 -0.89
CA LEU A 261 -13.89 -5.74 0.49
C LEU A 261 -13.88 -6.92 1.48
N GLY A 262 -13.05 -6.79 2.51
CA GLY A 262 -12.87 -7.78 3.57
C GLY A 262 -11.41 -8.14 3.79
N SER A 263 -11.18 -9.28 4.44
CA SER A 263 -9.82 -9.75 4.71
C SER A 263 -9.09 -10.05 3.40
N CYS A 264 -7.81 -9.66 3.31
CA CYS A 264 -7.00 -9.93 2.13
C CYS A 264 -6.89 -11.44 1.84
N ASP A 265 -6.72 -12.26 2.88
CA ASP A 265 -6.56 -13.70 2.72
C ASP A 265 -7.82 -14.37 2.17
N ASP A 266 -9.01 -13.93 2.58
CA ASP A 266 -10.27 -14.49 2.05
C ASP A 266 -10.54 -14.02 0.63
N GLY A 267 -10.31 -12.74 0.33
CA GLY A 267 -10.40 -12.24 -1.05
C GLY A 267 -9.42 -12.96 -1.99
N ILE A 268 -8.20 -13.24 -1.54
CA ILE A 268 -7.21 -14.01 -2.29
C ILE A 268 -7.62 -15.46 -2.46
N ARG A 269 -8.24 -16.09 -1.45
CA ARG A 269 -8.84 -17.43 -1.60
C ARG A 269 -9.93 -17.45 -2.65
N LYS A 270 -10.83 -16.47 -2.67
CA LYS A 270 -11.87 -16.34 -3.71
C LYS A 270 -11.25 -16.21 -5.10
N LEU A 271 -10.25 -15.35 -5.27
CA LEU A 271 -9.53 -15.23 -6.55
C LEU A 271 -8.83 -16.55 -6.92
N ALA A 272 -8.24 -17.25 -5.96
CA ALA A 272 -7.60 -18.54 -6.18
C ALA A 272 -8.62 -19.63 -6.57
N ASP A 273 -9.85 -19.59 -6.03
CA ASP A 273 -10.94 -20.48 -6.43
C ASP A 273 -11.28 -20.25 -7.93
N GLU A 274 -11.46 -18.99 -8.35
CA GLU A 274 -11.75 -18.61 -9.75
C GLU A 274 -10.62 -18.95 -10.74
N LEU A 275 -9.37 -18.92 -10.26
CA LEU A 275 -8.19 -19.33 -11.02
C LEU A 275 -8.00 -20.86 -11.04
N GLY A 276 -8.72 -21.61 -10.20
CA GLY A 276 -8.52 -23.05 -10.00
C GLY A 276 -7.22 -23.40 -9.26
N TRP A 277 -6.69 -22.48 -8.45
CA TRP A 277 -5.41 -22.62 -7.72
C TRP A 277 -5.58 -22.80 -6.21
N ARG A 278 -6.82 -22.96 -5.71
CA ARG A 278 -7.08 -23.02 -4.27
C ARG A 278 -6.29 -24.09 -3.55
N GLU A 279 -6.36 -25.34 -4.01
CA GLU A 279 -5.66 -26.46 -3.38
C GLU A 279 -4.14 -26.29 -3.42
N GLU A 280 -3.61 -25.79 -4.55
CA GLU A 280 -2.18 -25.51 -4.73
C GLU A 280 -1.71 -24.40 -3.77
N LEU A 281 -2.51 -23.33 -3.63
CA LEU A 281 -2.24 -22.22 -2.73
C LEU A 281 -2.23 -22.66 -1.27
N GLU A 282 -3.26 -23.39 -0.83
CA GLU A 282 -3.38 -23.87 0.55
C GLU A 282 -2.27 -24.88 0.89
N THR A 283 -1.95 -25.78 -0.04
CA THR A 283 -0.84 -26.73 0.11
C THR A 283 0.49 -25.98 0.23
N TYR A 284 0.71 -24.99 -0.63
CA TYR A 284 1.93 -24.20 -0.61
C TYR A 284 2.08 -23.40 0.68
N TRP A 285 1.03 -22.68 1.09
CA TRP A 285 1.02 -21.89 2.31
C TRP A 285 1.22 -22.75 3.57
N ARG A 286 0.47 -23.86 3.71
CA ARG A 286 0.64 -24.79 4.83
C ARG A 286 2.03 -25.43 4.85
N GLY A 287 2.62 -25.68 3.69
CA GLY A 287 4.01 -26.15 3.57
C GLY A 287 5.04 -25.09 4.01
N LEU A 288 4.76 -23.80 3.82
CA LEU A 288 5.64 -22.71 4.24
C LEU A 288 5.61 -22.46 5.75
N VAL A 289 4.43 -22.53 6.37
CA VAL A 289 4.24 -22.08 7.77
C VAL A 289 4.08 -23.23 8.76
N GLY A 290 3.74 -24.44 8.28
CA GLY A 290 3.40 -25.57 9.12
C GLY A 290 1.95 -25.57 9.57
N HIS A 291 1.46 -26.73 10.00
CA HIS A 291 0.05 -26.93 10.35
C HIS A 291 -0.41 -26.03 11.51
N ASP A 292 0.33 -26.01 12.62
CA ASP A 292 -0.09 -25.30 13.85
C ASP A 292 -0.17 -23.80 13.64
N GLU A 293 0.78 -23.23 12.89
CA GLU A 293 0.78 -21.82 12.54
C GLU A 293 -0.37 -21.48 11.59
N ALA A 294 -0.65 -22.32 10.61
CA ALA A 294 -1.77 -22.13 9.70
C ALA A 294 -3.11 -22.09 10.46
N GLU A 295 -3.33 -23.04 11.40
CA GLU A 295 -4.53 -23.06 12.23
C GLU A 295 -4.62 -21.84 13.16
N ARG A 296 -3.50 -21.38 13.73
CA ARG A 296 -3.47 -20.14 14.53
C ARG A 296 -3.90 -18.93 13.70
N GLN A 297 -3.38 -18.78 12.49
CA GLN A 297 -3.74 -17.66 11.61
C GLN A 297 -5.23 -17.71 11.21
N LEU A 298 -5.76 -18.90 10.91
CA LEU A 298 -7.18 -19.11 10.60
C LEU A 298 -8.09 -18.77 11.79
N GLN A 299 -7.74 -19.23 12.99
CA GLN A 299 -8.52 -18.96 14.20
C GLN A 299 -8.52 -17.46 14.50
N SER A 300 -7.36 -16.82 14.44
CA SER A 300 -7.22 -15.38 14.67
C SER A 300 -7.99 -14.54 13.63
N ALA A 301 -8.12 -15.02 12.39
CA ALA A 301 -8.94 -14.37 11.38
C ALA A 301 -10.45 -14.49 11.68
N LYS A 302 -10.90 -15.64 12.17
CA LYS A 302 -12.30 -15.84 12.59
C LYS A 302 -12.68 -14.93 13.75
N GLU A 303 -11.87 -14.91 14.81
CA GLU A 303 -12.10 -14.08 15.99
C GLU A 303 -12.20 -12.59 15.63
N ARG A 304 -11.30 -12.10 14.76
CA ARG A 304 -11.40 -10.73 14.24
C ARG A 304 -12.66 -10.48 13.42
N GLY A 305 -13.11 -11.47 12.64
CA GLY A 305 -14.34 -11.37 11.86
C GLY A 305 -15.57 -11.23 12.77
N GLU A 306 -15.66 -12.07 13.79
CA GLU A 306 -16.75 -12.04 14.79
C GLU A 306 -16.77 -10.71 15.57
N GLU A 307 -15.60 -10.19 15.99
CA GLU A 307 -15.52 -8.88 16.65
C GLU A 307 -16.02 -7.73 15.77
N VAL A 308 -15.69 -7.75 14.47
CA VAL A 308 -16.14 -6.72 13.51
C VAL A 308 -17.65 -6.83 13.29
N GLU A 309 -18.20 -8.03 13.13
CA GLU A 309 -19.65 -8.23 13.00
C GLU A 309 -20.41 -7.72 14.24
N ASP A 310 -19.89 -7.99 15.44
CA ASP A 310 -20.46 -7.48 16.69
C ASP A 310 -20.43 -5.95 16.78
N GLU A 311 -19.35 -5.29 16.33
CA GLU A 311 -19.27 -3.84 16.28
C GLU A 311 -20.26 -3.24 15.26
N VAL A 312 -20.41 -3.86 14.09
CA VAL A 312 -21.39 -3.44 13.06
C VAL A 312 -22.82 -3.57 13.58
N ASN A 313 -23.16 -4.70 14.22
CA ASN A 313 -24.49 -4.92 14.78
C ASN A 313 -24.85 -3.88 15.85
N LYS A 314 -23.91 -3.55 16.75
CA LYS A 314 -24.11 -2.49 17.76
C LYS A 314 -24.31 -1.11 17.14
N LEU A 315 -23.57 -0.79 16.07
CA LEU A 315 -23.74 0.49 15.37
C LEU A 315 -25.10 0.56 14.66
N ALA A 316 -25.53 -0.54 14.02
CA ALA A 316 -26.85 -0.62 13.37
C ALA A 316 -27.99 -0.41 14.39
N GLU A 317 -27.93 -1.07 15.55
CA GLU A 317 -28.89 -0.86 16.65
C GLU A 317 -28.87 0.59 17.16
N GLY A 318 -27.69 1.19 17.26
CA GLY A 318 -27.51 2.59 17.65
C GLY A 318 -28.17 3.56 16.66
N VAL A 319 -27.99 3.36 15.36
CA VAL A 319 -28.62 4.17 14.31
C VAL A 319 -30.14 3.98 14.31
N GLU A 320 -30.64 2.75 14.44
CA GLU A 320 -32.08 2.50 14.57
C GLU A 320 -32.67 3.19 15.81
N SER A 321 -31.95 3.20 16.92
CA SER A 321 -32.39 3.88 18.14
C SER A 321 -32.46 5.40 17.96
N ALA A 322 -31.47 6.00 17.26
CA ALA A 322 -31.43 7.43 16.99
C ALA A 322 -32.54 7.87 16.01
N LEU A 323 -32.81 7.08 14.97
CA LEU A 323 -33.90 7.34 14.01
C LEU A 323 -35.28 7.26 14.67
N LYS A 324 -35.47 6.40 15.68
CA LYS A 324 -36.72 6.31 16.46
C LYS A 324 -36.99 7.54 17.33
N PHE A 325 -35.98 8.36 17.66
CA PHE A 325 -36.18 9.61 18.41
C PHE A 325 -36.58 10.80 17.52
N GLU A 326 -36.35 10.73 16.21
CA GLU A 326 -36.75 11.80 15.27
C GLU A 326 -38.19 11.68 14.78
N ASP A 327 -38.85 10.52 14.96
CA ASP A 327 -40.24 10.29 14.57
C ASP A 327 -41.27 10.56 15.69
N SER A 328 -40.81 10.84 16.92
CA SER A 328 -41.68 11.20 18.06
C SER A 328 -41.77 12.72 18.23
N GLY A 329 -42.30 13.40 17.22
CA GLY A 329 -42.27 14.86 17.15
C GLY A 329 -43.37 15.54 16.33
N SER A 330 -44.61 15.02 16.31
CA SER A 330 -45.82 15.89 16.20
C SER A 330 -47.12 15.10 16.38
N GLU A 331 -47.65 15.10 17.62
CA GLU A 331 -49.09 14.98 17.83
C GLU A 331 -49.65 16.37 18.18
N TYR A 332 -50.43 16.93 17.26
CA TYR A 332 -51.52 17.83 17.61
C TYR A 332 -52.71 17.48 16.69
N GLY A 333 -53.70 16.76 17.24
CA GLY A 333 -55.07 16.76 16.71
C GLY A 333 -55.68 18.16 16.85
N SER A 334 -56.76 18.55 16.18
CA SER A 334 -57.88 17.81 15.62
C SER A 334 -58.71 18.72 14.70
N ALA A 335 -59.42 18.10 13.77
CA ALA A 335 -60.72 18.49 13.18
C ALA A 335 -61.00 19.95 12.76
N PHE A 336 -61.13 20.18 11.44
CA PHE A 336 -62.35 20.77 10.86
C PHE A 336 -62.43 20.51 9.35
N ASP A 337 -63.63 20.20 8.88
CA ASP A 337 -64.00 19.90 7.50
C ASP A 337 -64.57 21.16 6.80
N SER A 338 -64.65 21.11 5.46
CA SER A 338 -65.42 21.99 4.53
C SER A 338 -64.80 23.28 3.97
N GLU A 339 -64.67 23.25 2.63
CA GLU A 339 -65.18 24.20 1.62
C GLU A 339 -64.83 25.70 1.61
N THR A 340 -64.11 26.06 0.53
CA THR A 340 -64.32 27.20 -0.40
C THR A 340 -64.11 28.67 0.00
N GLU A 341 -63.58 29.39 -1.00
CA GLU A 341 -63.60 30.84 -1.27
C GLU A 341 -62.41 31.72 -0.81
N LYS A 342 -61.71 32.28 -1.81
CA LYS A 342 -60.97 33.56 -1.80
C LYS A 342 -62.00 34.71 -1.72
N PRO A 343 -61.71 35.90 -1.12
CA PRO A 343 -60.92 36.94 -1.82
C PRO A 343 -60.12 37.96 -0.95
N ASP A 344 -59.17 38.60 -1.65
CA ASP A 344 -58.66 40.00 -1.60
C ASP A 344 -58.40 40.82 -0.32
N ALA A 345 -57.10 41.18 -0.18
CA ALA A 345 -56.49 42.53 -0.12
C ALA A 345 -56.66 43.54 1.06
N LYS A 346 -55.53 44.24 1.31
CA LYS A 346 -55.29 45.50 2.08
C LYS A 346 -55.04 45.32 3.59
N ASP A 347 -54.14 46.03 4.29
CA ASP A 347 -53.40 47.27 4.03
C ASP A 347 -52.15 47.39 4.96
N ALA A 348 -51.35 48.41 4.66
CA ALA A 348 -50.05 48.84 5.18
C ALA A 348 -49.82 48.97 6.71
N ALA A 349 -48.56 48.81 7.13
CA ALA A 349 -47.77 49.88 7.80
C ALA A 349 -46.28 49.48 8.01
N SER A 350 -45.37 50.39 7.66
CA SER A 350 -43.90 50.35 7.80
C SER A 350 -43.47 50.91 9.19
N PRO A 351 -42.18 50.89 9.62
CA PRO A 351 -41.19 51.82 9.06
C PRO A 351 -39.71 51.36 8.95
N ARG A 352 -39.09 51.91 7.91
CA ARG A 352 -37.69 52.36 7.67
C ARG A 352 -36.75 52.57 8.87
N ALA A 353 -35.45 52.32 8.66
CA ALA A 353 -34.40 53.29 8.20
C ALA A 353 -33.02 52.56 8.16
N SER A 354 -32.24 52.42 7.08
CA SER A 354 -31.55 53.34 6.14
C SER A 354 -30.44 54.20 6.75
N ILE A 355 -29.21 54.09 6.19
CA ILE A 355 -28.19 55.10 5.79
C ILE A 355 -26.99 54.26 5.28
N GLY A 356 -26.28 54.49 4.18
CA GLY A 356 -26.22 55.56 3.19
C GLY A 356 -24.83 55.52 2.53
N ALA A 357 -24.76 55.71 1.22
CA ALA A 357 -23.55 55.65 0.39
C ALA A 357 -22.95 57.04 0.13
N GLY A 358 -21.71 57.06 -0.39
CA GLY A 358 -21.07 58.16 -1.12
C GLY A 358 -19.56 58.12 -0.93
N ALA A 359 -18.67 58.50 -1.84
CA ALA A 359 -18.62 58.79 -3.27
C ALA A 359 -17.12 59.11 -3.53
N GLY A 360 -16.57 58.84 -4.72
CA GLY A 360 -15.21 59.29 -5.06
C GLY A 360 -14.64 58.64 -6.31
N GLU A 361 -14.60 59.43 -7.39
CA GLU A 361 -14.06 59.16 -8.72
C GLU A 361 -12.51 59.13 -8.75
N GLU A 362 -11.91 58.37 -9.68
CA GLU A 362 -10.75 58.81 -10.48
C GLU A 362 -10.44 57.82 -11.63
N GLU A 363 -9.67 58.32 -12.59
CA GLU A 363 -9.78 58.20 -14.06
C GLU A 363 -9.37 56.89 -14.78
N LEU A 364 -9.92 56.78 -15.99
CA LEU A 364 -9.56 55.88 -17.10
C LEU A 364 -8.28 56.33 -17.82
N GLY A 365 -7.34 55.39 -18.01
CA GLY A 365 -6.24 55.48 -18.98
C GLY A 365 -6.19 54.22 -19.84
N ALA A 366 -6.56 54.33 -21.11
CA ALA A 366 -6.53 53.26 -22.10
C ALA A 366 -5.14 53.07 -22.72
N ALA A 367 -4.69 51.82 -22.93
CA ALA A 367 -3.75 51.50 -24.01
C ALA A 367 -3.83 50.02 -24.41
N LYS A 368 -3.80 49.82 -25.73
CA LYS A 368 -3.94 48.60 -26.51
C LYS A 368 -2.69 47.72 -26.48
N GLY A 369 -2.86 46.44 -26.82
CA GLY A 369 -1.89 45.70 -27.63
C GLY A 369 -1.32 44.43 -27.01
N SER A 370 -2.00 43.30 -27.24
CA SER A 370 -1.38 41.98 -27.26
C SER A 370 -0.56 41.80 -28.54
N PRO A 371 0.60 41.13 -28.44
CA PRO A 371 0.84 40.00 -29.33
C PRO A 371 1.51 38.81 -28.62
N THR A 372 1.14 37.61 -29.08
CA THR A 372 1.88 36.34 -28.94
C THR A 372 3.26 36.41 -29.62
N PRO A 373 4.23 35.58 -29.19
CA PRO A 373 4.71 34.49 -30.07
C PRO A 373 5.00 33.19 -29.24
N ALA A 374 4.72 31.96 -29.70
CA ALA A 374 5.19 31.21 -30.88
C ALA A 374 6.71 30.95 -30.88
N ASP A 375 7.03 29.65 -30.69
CA ASP A 375 8.16 28.86 -31.18
C ASP A 375 9.53 29.53 -31.42
N GLU A 376 10.55 29.01 -30.74
CA GLU A 376 11.88 28.89 -31.34
C GLU A 376 12.56 27.59 -30.93
N VAL A 377 12.90 26.84 -31.97
CA VAL A 377 13.57 25.55 -32.02
C VAL A 377 14.98 25.89 -32.51
N ASP A 378 16.03 25.53 -31.77
CA ASP A 378 17.40 25.67 -32.25
C ASP A 378 17.96 24.30 -32.63
N GLU A 379 18.14 24.12 -33.94
CA GLU A 379 18.93 23.07 -34.57
C GLU A 379 20.43 23.31 -34.36
N VAL A 380 21.18 22.26 -34.00
CA VAL A 380 22.57 22.12 -34.48
C VAL A 380 22.88 20.65 -34.84
N LYS A 381 22.85 20.42 -36.16
CA LYS A 381 23.75 19.62 -37.01
C LYS A 381 23.90 18.09 -36.79
N GLN A 382 23.37 17.39 -37.79
CA GLN A 382 23.76 16.05 -38.23
C GLN A 382 25.25 15.96 -38.62
N SER A 383 25.87 14.85 -38.26
CA SER A 383 26.90 14.20 -39.08
C SER A 383 26.60 12.71 -39.13
N ASP A 384 26.19 12.25 -40.31
CA ASP A 384 26.14 10.85 -40.72
C ASP A 384 27.53 10.22 -40.66
N GLU A 385 27.65 9.04 -40.03
CA GLU A 385 28.57 7.98 -40.46
C GLU A 385 28.26 6.66 -39.71
N THR A 386 27.67 5.71 -40.41
CA THR A 386 27.90 4.26 -40.25
C THR A 386 28.17 3.70 -41.65
N PRO A 387 28.87 2.56 -41.87
CA PRO A 387 29.01 1.43 -40.96
C PRO A 387 30.40 0.77 -40.92
N LYS A 388 30.67 -0.07 -39.90
CA LYS A 388 31.48 -1.28 -40.06
C LYS A 388 31.28 -2.26 -38.90
N GLU A 389 30.81 -3.45 -39.26
CA GLU A 389 30.82 -4.66 -38.46
C GLU A 389 32.25 -5.06 -38.07
N SER A 390 32.46 -5.41 -36.80
CA SER A 390 33.52 -6.33 -36.41
C SER A 390 33.13 -7.06 -35.12
N ARG A 391 32.95 -8.39 -35.25
CA ARG A 391 32.82 -9.38 -34.16
C ARG A 391 33.89 -9.19 -33.07
N PRO A 392 33.57 -9.50 -31.80
CA PRO A 392 34.55 -10.02 -30.87
C PRO A 392 34.35 -11.53 -30.62
N SER A 393 35.42 -12.25 -30.95
CA SER A 393 36.02 -13.41 -30.28
C SER A 393 35.19 -14.25 -29.30
N LYS A 394 35.18 -15.55 -29.59
CA LYS A 394 34.94 -16.68 -28.68
C LYS A 394 35.64 -16.47 -27.34
N LEU A 395 34.87 -16.53 -26.25
CA LEU A 395 35.38 -16.72 -24.90
C LEU A 395 35.56 -18.22 -24.64
N VAL A 396 36.71 -18.51 -24.07
CA VAL A 396 37.25 -19.82 -23.69
C VAL A 396 36.54 -20.30 -22.42
N GLU A 397 36.07 -21.55 -22.43
CA GLU A 397 35.51 -22.25 -21.27
C GLU A 397 36.61 -22.53 -20.22
N PRO A 398 36.36 -22.35 -18.92
CA PRO A 398 37.28 -22.80 -17.89
C PRO A 398 37.11 -24.30 -17.59
N GLU A 399 38.23 -25.02 -17.61
CA GLU A 399 38.37 -26.43 -17.30
C GLU A 399 37.90 -26.80 -15.89
N ALA A 400 37.27 -27.98 -15.78
CA ALA A 400 36.84 -28.59 -14.53
C ALA A 400 38.01 -29.23 -13.76
N PRO A 401 38.08 -29.11 -12.43
CA PRO A 401 39.09 -29.83 -11.65
C PRO A 401 38.64 -31.26 -11.30
N GLY A 402 39.36 -32.22 -11.89
CA GLY A 402 39.96 -33.39 -11.24
C GLY A 402 39.18 -34.18 -10.18
N LYS A 403 38.89 -35.45 -10.52
CA LYS A 403 38.54 -36.54 -9.59
C LYS A 403 39.63 -36.71 -8.52
N GLY A 404 39.26 -36.45 -7.26
CA GLY A 404 40.05 -36.79 -6.07
C GLY A 404 39.49 -38.05 -5.40
N THR A 405 40.35 -39.04 -5.23
CA THR A 405 40.15 -40.37 -4.67
C THR A 405 39.65 -40.40 -3.23
N ARG A 406 38.70 -41.31 -2.99
CA ARG A 406 38.18 -41.75 -1.70
C ARG A 406 39.27 -42.53 -0.95
N ILE A 407 39.68 -42.05 0.22
CA ILE A 407 40.51 -42.80 1.18
C ILE A 407 39.62 -43.09 2.39
N GLU A 408 39.35 -44.38 2.58
CA GLU A 408 38.67 -44.94 3.76
C GLU A 408 39.68 -45.01 4.91
N HIS A 409 39.33 -44.46 6.07
CA HIS A 409 40.10 -44.65 7.30
C HIS A 409 39.49 -45.79 8.11
N GLU A 410 40.22 -46.89 8.18
CA GLU A 410 40.04 -48.02 9.09
C GLU A 410 40.13 -47.57 10.56
N LYS A 411 39.23 -48.10 11.40
CA LYS A 411 39.37 -48.12 12.87
C LYS A 411 40.34 -49.23 13.30
N PRO A 412 41.23 -49.01 14.27
CA PRO A 412 41.91 -50.10 14.96
C PRO A 412 41.17 -50.54 16.26
N PRO A 413 41.36 -51.81 16.70
CA PRO A 413 40.64 -52.49 17.79
C PRO A 413 41.40 -52.32 19.15
N PRO A 414 41.01 -52.88 20.32
CA PRO A 414 40.20 -54.09 20.63
C PRO A 414 38.71 -53.86 20.88
#